data_AF-A0A3C1GLZ0-F1
#
_entry.id   AF-A0A3C1GLZ0-F1
#
_cell.length_a   1.000
_cell.length_b   1.000
_cell.length_c   1.000
_cell.angle_alpha   90.00
_cell.angle_beta   90.00
_cell.angle_gamma   90.00
#
_symmetry.space_group_name_H-M   'P 1'
#
loop_
_entity.id
_entity.type
_entity.pdbx_description
1 polymer ?
#
loop_
_entity_poly.entity_id
_entity_poly.type
_entity_poly.pdbx_seq_one_letter_code
_entity_poly.pdbx_strand_id
1 'polypeptide(L)' 'MPDVETAGLLGTDLTQPVLAIRLVVTDVAARSVEVSDTFYRADRYRYEVETRLPPARRRPNARNARPRRGARTVLQP' A
#
# COMPACT_ATOMS: atom_id res chain seq x y z
N MET A 1 7.22 -2.14 -23.43
CA MET A 1 8.40 -2.43 -24.26
C MET A 1 9.38 -1.29 -24.05
N PRO A 2 10.69 -1.55 -23.91
CA PRO A 2 11.68 -0.50 -23.69
C PRO A 2 11.76 0.45 -24.90
N ASP A 3 12.18 1.69 -24.66
CA ASP A 3 12.62 2.58 -25.74
C ASP A 3 14.03 2.22 -26.22
N VAL A 4 14.49 2.90 -27.28
CA VAL A 4 15.79 2.62 -27.92
C VAL A 4 16.96 2.79 -26.95
N GLU A 5 16.92 3.81 -26.10
CA GLU A 5 17.97 4.09 -25.13
C GLU A 5 18.04 3.00 -24.06
N THR A 6 16.90 2.68 -23.45
CA THR A 6 16.79 1.64 -22.40
C THR A 6 17.20 0.28 -22.94
N ALA A 7 16.75 -0.09 -24.15
CA ALA A 7 17.14 -1.34 -24.79
C ALA A 7 18.65 -1.40 -25.06
N GLY A 8 19.24 -0.29 -25.52
CA GLY A 8 20.68 -0.16 -25.72
C GLY A 8 21.49 -0.32 -24.43
N LEU A 9 21.09 0.39 -23.36
CA LEU A 9 21.76 0.33 -22.06
C LEU A 9 21.66 -1.05 -21.39
N LEU A 10 20.55 -1.75 -21.59
CA LEU A 10 20.32 -3.09 -21.01
C LEU A 10 20.85 -4.23 -21.88
N GLY A 11 21.26 -3.95 -23.12
CA GLY A 11 21.67 -4.97 -24.08
C GLY A 11 20.55 -5.96 -24.39
N THR A 12 19.35 -5.43 -24.64
CA THR A 12 18.15 -6.20 -25.00
C THR A 12 17.60 -5.74 -26.34
N ASP A 13 16.77 -6.56 -26.99
CA ASP A 13 16.00 -6.09 -28.14
C ASP A 13 14.78 -5.25 -27.71
N LEU A 14 14.19 -4.49 -28.64
CA LEU A 14 13.03 -3.62 -28.37
C LEU A 14 11.75 -4.39 -28.01
N THR A 15 11.66 -5.66 -28.40
CA THR A 15 10.54 -6.54 -28.13
C THR A 15 10.73 -7.33 -26.82
N GLN A 16 11.94 -7.30 -26.25
CA GLN A 16 12.23 -8.00 -25.02
C GLN A 16 11.53 -7.31 -23.84
N PRO A 17 10.82 -8.06 -22.98
CA PRO A 17 10.19 -7.49 -21.79
C PRO A 17 11.23 -6.91 -20.81
N VAL A 18 10.89 -5.77 -20.23
CA VAL A 18 11.66 -5.07 -19.20
C VAL A 18 10.74 -4.83 -18.01
N LEU A 19 11.27 -5.03 -16.81
CA LEU A 19 10.61 -4.68 -15.56
C LEU A 19 10.92 -3.21 -15.23
N ALA A 20 9.91 -2.35 -15.32
CA ALA A 20 10.00 -0.94 -14.96
C ALA A 20 9.43 -0.71 -13.56
N ILE A 21 10.20 -0.10 -12.67
CA ILE A 21 9.80 0.22 -11.30
C ILE A 21 10.03 1.71 -11.07
N ARG A 22 9.00 2.40 -10.57
CA ARG A 22 9.13 3.75 -10.02
C ARG A 22 9.22 3.68 -8.51
N LEU A 23 10.34 4.11 -7.95
CA LEU A 23 10.56 4.23 -6.52
C LEU A 23 10.35 5.69 -6.10
N VAL A 24 9.47 5.90 -5.12
CA VAL A 24 9.30 7.19 -4.46
C VAL A 24 9.73 7.02 -3.02
N VAL A 25 10.79 7.71 -2.62
CA VAL A 25 11.28 7.73 -1.24
C VAL A 25 10.75 8.98 -0.57
N THR A 26 10.11 8.83 0.59
CA THR A 26 9.56 9.93 1.36
C THR A 26 10.26 10.08 2.72
N ASP A 27 10.39 11.32 3.21
CA ASP A 27 10.82 11.60 4.57
C ASP A 27 9.74 11.27 5.62
N VAL A 28 10.07 11.47 6.90
CA VAL A 28 9.15 11.26 8.04
C VAL A 28 7.92 12.17 8.02
N ALA A 29 7.97 13.27 7.26
CA ALA A 29 6.87 14.19 7.06
C ALA A 29 6.08 13.87 5.77
N ALA A 30 6.30 12.69 5.18
CA ALA A 30 5.70 12.22 3.93
C ALA A 30 6.00 13.10 2.71
N ARG A 31 7.10 13.87 2.73
CA ARG A 31 7.56 14.63 1.57
C ARG A 31 8.48 13.79 0.73
N SER A 32 8.33 13.86 -0.59
CA SER A 32 9.22 13.17 -1.53
C SER A 32 10.65 13.73 -1.41
N VAL A 33 11.62 12.86 -1.17
CA VAL A 33 13.04 13.19 -1.14
C VAL A 33 13.79 12.63 -2.35
N GLU A 34 13.26 11.57 -2.96
CA GLU A 34 13.82 10.96 -4.17
C GLU A 34 12.70 10.35 -5.00
N VAL A 35 12.79 10.52 -6.31
CA VAL A 35 11.97 9.79 -7.29
C VAL A 35 12.92 9.18 -8.31
N SER A 36 12.90 7.86 -8.41
CA SER A 36 13.81 7.09 -9.25
C SER A 36 13.01 6.15 -10.14
N ASP A 37 13.22 6.26 -11.46
CA ASP A 37 12.72 5.31 -12.44
C ASP A 37 13.83 4.30 -12.75
N THR A 38 13.55 3.01 -12.56
CA THR A 38 14.55 1.95 -12.71
C THR A 38 14.03 0.85 -13.64
N PHE A 39 14.91 0.39 -14.52
CA PHE A 39 14.60 -0.60 -15.54
C PHE A 39 15.50 -1.82 -15.39
N TYR A 40 14.91 -3.00 -15.32
CA TYR A 40 15.62 -4.28 -15.21
C TYR A 40 15.25 -5.21 -16.35
N ARG A 41 16.20 -6.00 -16.82
CA ARG A 41 15.89 -7.05 -17.80
C ARG A 41 15.01 -8.13 -17.17
N ALA A 42 13.83 -8.37 -17.74
CA ALA A 42 12.86 -9.29 -17.16
C ALA A 42 13.28 -10.77 -17.30
N ASP A 43 14.25 -11.09 -18.16
CA ASP A 43 14.84 -12.42 -18.30
C ASP A 43 15.86 -12.75 -17.18
N ARG A 44 16.34 -11.74 -16.44
CA ARG A 44 17.38 -11.89 -15.42
C ARG A 44 16.93 -11.51 -14.01
N TYR A 45 15.91 -10.68 -13.89
CA TYR A 45 15.48 -10.15 -12.60
C TYR A 45 14.02 -10.48 -12.32
N ARG A 46 13.76 -10.75 -11.05
CA ARG A 46 12.43 -10.95 -10.48
C ARG A 46 12.29 -10.07 -9.24
N TYR A 47 11.12 -9.45 -9.09
CA TYR A 47 10.75 -8.74 -7.87
C TYR A 47 9.94 -9.66 -6.96
N GLU A 48 10.36 -9.80 -5.70
CA GLU A 48 9.69 -10.63 -4.70
C GLU A 48 9.34 -9.77 -3.49
N VAL A 49 8.12 -9.96 -2.96
CA VAL A 49 7.65 -9.26 -1.78
C VAL A 49 6.87 -10.22 -0.89
N GLU A 50 7.21 -10.24 0.40
CA GLU A 50 6.41 -10.91 1.41
C GLU A 50 5.32 -9.96 1.90
N THR A 51 4.06 -10.37 1.78
CA THR A 51 2.93 -9.61 2.29
C THR A 51 2.47 -10.17 3.63
N ARG A 52 2.12 -9.27 4.55
CA ARG A 52 1.51 -9.64 5.84
C ARG A 52 0.08 -9.14 5.87
N LEU A 53 -0.81 -9.96 6.41
CA LEU A 53 -2.19 -9.53 6.65
C LEU A 53 -2.19 -8.41 7.70
N PRO A 54 -2.97 -7.34 7.50
CA PRO A 54 -3.14 -6.31 8.51
C PRO A 54 -3.81 -6.91 9.76
N PRO A 55 -3.49 -6.42 10.97
CA PRO A 55 -4.10 -6.90 12.19
C PRO A 55 -5.62 -6.73 12.14
N ALA A 56 -6.36 -7.77 12.52
CA ALA A 56 -7.81 -7.73 12.55
C ALA A 56 -8.29 -6.63 13.50
N ARG A 57 -8.91 -5.57 12.95
CA ARG A 57 -9.56 -4.53 13.77
C ARG A 57 -10.77 -5.16 14.47
N ARG A 58 -10.67 -5.40 15.79
CA ARG A 58 -11.83 -5.76 16.62
C ARG A 58 -12.85 -4.61 16.54
N ARG A 59 -13.97 -4.83 15.87
CA ARG A 59 -15.11 -3.92 15.95
C ARG A 59 -15.63 -3.94 17.39
N PRO A 60 -15.87 -2.78 18.04
CA PRO A 60 -16.56 -2.77 19.32
C PRO A 60 -17.95 -3.37 19.13
N ASN A 61 -18.26 -4.45 19.84
CA ASN A 61 -19.61 -5.01 19.88
C ASN A 61 -20.56 -3.95 20.46
N ALA A 62 -21.43 -3.39 19.62
CA ALA A 62 -22.49 -2.44 20.02
C ALA A 62 -23.53 -3.02 21.01
N ARG A 63 -23.35 -4.26 21.47
CA ARG A 63 -24.25 -4.94 22.42
C ARG A 63 -24.18 -4.41 23.86
N ASN A 64 -23.15 -3.66 24.24
CA ASN A 64 -22.99 -3.18 25.62
C ASN A 64 -23.50 -1.75 25.87
N ALA A 65 -24.07 -1.07 24.87
CA ALA A 65 -24.50 0.32 24.96
C ALA A 65 -26.02 0.52 25.04
N ARG A 66 -26.76 -0.39 25.72
CA ARG A 66 -28.16 -0.11 26.07
C ARG A 66 -28.25 0.35 27.53
N PRO A 67 -28.48 1.64 27.80
CA PRO A 67 -28.83 2.08 29.14
C PRO A 67 -30.20 1.50 29.52
N ARG A 68 -30.27 0.88 30.71
CA ARG A 68 -31.53 0.40 31.31
C ARG A 68 -32.44 1.60 31.58
N ARG A 69 -33.40 1.84 30.70
CA ARG A 69 -34.42 2.89 30.86
C ARG A 69 -35.44 2.42 31.91
N GLY A 70 -35.32 2.91 33.14
CA GLY A 70 -36.22 2.50 34.22
C GLY A 70 -36.00 3.24 35.53
N ALA A 71 -36.13 4.57 35.53
CA ALA A 71 -36.39 5.34 36.75
C ALA A 71 -37.54 6.31 36.44
N ARG A 72 -38.77 5.83 36.68
CA ARG A 72 -39.99 6.63 36.59
C ARG A 72 -40.18 7.29 37.96
N THR A 73 -39.79 8.56 38.08
CA THR A 73 -40.07 9.35 39.29
C THR A 73 -41.57 9.64 39.33
N VAL A 74 -42.26 9.11 40.35
CA VAL A 74 -43.65 9.45 40.67
C VAL A 74 -43.62 10.70 41.56
N LEU A 75 -44.16 11.81 41.06
CA LEU A 75 -44.57 12.94 41.90
C LEU A 75 -45.87 12.54 42.60
N GLN A 76 -45.86 12.53 43.93
CA GLN A 76 -47.07 12.50 44.76
C GLN A 76 -47.35 13.90 45.32
N PRO A 77 -48.64 14.23 45.56
CA PRO A 77 -49.12 15.58 45.85
C PRO A 77 -48.72 16.11 47.23
#